data_AF-A0A6G6TFG1-F1
#
_entry.id   AF-A0A6G6TFG1-F1
#
_cell.length_a   1.000
_cell.length_b   1.000
_cell.length_c   1.000
_cell.angle_alpha   90.00
_cell.angle_beta   90.00
_cell.angle_gamma   90.00
#
_symmetry.space_group_name_H-M   'P 1'
#
loop_
_entity.id
_entity.type
_entity.pdbx_description
1 polymer ?
#
loop_
_entity_poly.entity_id
_entity_poly.type
_entity_poly.pdbx_seq_one_letter_code
_entity_poly.pdbx_strand_id
1 'polypeptide(L)' 'MNELKKCPFCGCERIFVGAYDYEEFDDKTYYKAECNSCEAETGFKDSRQEAIAAWNRRANSE' A
#
# COMPACT_ATOMS: atom_id res chain seq x y z
N MET A 1 -15.59 -4.85 -5.24
CA MET A 1 -14.68 -5.87 -4.66
C MET A 1 -13.51 -5.13 -4.07
N ASN A 2 -13.23 -5.30 -2.77
CA ASN A 2 -12.08 -4.66 -2.14
C ASN A 2 -10.80 -5.28 -2.73
N GLU A 3 -10.04 -4.49 -3.48
CA GLU A 3 -8.80 -4.93 -4.14
C GLU A 3 -7.69 -5.29 -3.12
N LEU A 4 -7.82 -4.82 -1.87
CA LEU A 4 -6.84 -4.98 -0.80
C LEU A 4 -7.29 -6.03 0.22
N LYS A 5 -6.36 -6.94 0.57
CA LYS A 5 -6.52 -7.89 1.68
C LYS A 5 -6.46 -7.18 3.03
N LYS A 6 -7.02 -7.83 4.07
CA LYS A 6 -6.93 -7.35 5.46
C LYS A 6 -5.47 -7.21 5.90
N CYS A 7 -5.23 -6.33 6.86
CA CYS A 7 -3.91 -6.19 7.46
C CYS A 7 -3.48 -7.48 8.16
N PRO A 8 -2.32 -8.08 7.80
CA PRO A 8 -1.84 -9.28 8.47
C PRO A 8 -1.30 -9.01 9.89
N PHE A 9 -1.09 -7.75 10.27
CA PHE A 9 -0.54 -7.39 11.59
C PHE A 9 -1.62 -7.16 12.65
N CYS A 10 -2.74 -6.54 12.28
CA CYS A 10 -3.79 -6.16 13.22
C CYS A 10 -5.20 -6.62 12.80
N GLY A 11 -5.35 -7.25 11.64
CA GLY A 11 -6.65 -7.70 11.12
C GLY A 11 -7.56 -6.58 10.59
N CYS A 12 -7.10 -5.33 10.55
CA CYS A 12 -7.87 -4.19 10.03
C CYS A 12 -8.23 -4.39 8.54
N GLU A 13 -9.41 -3.97 8.12
CA GLU A 13 -9.80 -3.92 6.69
C GLU A 13 -9.66 -2.52 6.09
N ARG A 14 -9.29 -1.53 6.92
CA ARG A 14 -9.13 -0.14 6.52
C ARG A 14 -7.74 0.10 5.92
N ILE A 15 -7.52 -0.50 4.76
CA ILE A 15 -6.30 -0.31 3.96
C ILE A 15 -6.60 0.70 2.86
N PHE A 16 -5.75 1.70 2.73
CA PHE A 16 -5.84 2.67 1.64
C PHE A 16 -4.54 2.68 0.85
N VAL A 17 -4.60 3.14 -0.41
CA VAL A 17 -3.43 3.37 -1.24
C VAL A 17 -3.31 4.86 -1.47
N GLY A 18 -2.26 5.48 -0.91
CA GLY A 18 -1.95 6.89 -1.11
C GLY A 18 -1.07 7.10 -2.34
N ALA A 19 -1.28 8.23 -3.03
CA ALA A 19 -0.41 8.74 -4.07
C ALA A 19 0.45 9.88 -3.50
N TYR A 20 1.73 9.87 -3.80
CA TYR A 20 2.74 10.77 -3.27
C TYR A 20 3.58 11.30 -4.43
N ASP A 21 3.40 12.58 -4.74
CA ASP A 21 4.20 13.25 -5.75
C ASP A 21 5.50 13.76 -5.11
N TYR A 22 6.64 13.34 -5.65
CA TYR A 22 7.94 13.83 -5.22
C TYR A 22 8.49 14.77 -6.30
N GLU A 23 8.23 16.07 -6.13
CA GLU A 23 8.68 17.12 -7.05
C GLU A 23 10.22 17.17 -7.20
N GLU A 24 10.97 16.68 -6.20
CA GLU A 24 12.44 16.63 -6.25
C GLU A 24 13.03 15.51 -7.11
N PHE A 25 12.23 14.49 -7.48
CA PHE A 25 12.70 13.30 -8.21
C PHE A 25 11.84 13.03 -9.45
N ASP A 26 11.99 13.90 -10.45
CA ASP A 26 11.53 13.65 -11.84
C ASP A 26 10.00 13.73 -12.05
N ASP A 27 9.29 14.57 -11.28
CA ASP A 27 7.83 14.72 -11.35
C ASP A 27 7.08 13.36 -11.27
N LYS A 28 7.64 12.43 -10.49
CA LYS A 28 7.14 11.06 -10.42
C LYS A 28 6.15 10.88 -9.27
N THR A 29 4.96 10.41 -9.60
CA THR A 29 3.96 9.95 -8.62
C THR A 29 4.30 8.54 -8.13
N TYR A 30 4.46 8.40 -6.82
CA TYR A 30 4.64 7.11 -6.15
C TYR A 30 3.38 6.70 -5.42
N TYR A 31 3.19 5.39 -5.24
CA TYR A 31 2.05 4.81 -4.57
C TYR A 31 2.50 3.91 -3.42
N LYS A 32 1.83 3.97 -2.28
CA LYS A 32 2.01 3.01 -1.18
C LYS A 32 0.67 2.62 -0.55
N ALA A 33 0.60 1.40 -0.04
CA ALA A 33 -0.56 0.89 0.68
C ALA A 33 -0.30 0.92 2.19
N GLU A 34 -1.29 1.36 2.97
CA GLU A 34 -1.15 1.66 4.39
C GLU A 34 -2.39 1.17 5.17
N CYS A 35 -2.21 0.51 6.32
CA CYS A 35 -3.31 0.26 7.27
C CYS A 35 -3.51 1.47 8.17
N ASN A 36 -4.73 2.00 8.17
CA ASN A 36 -5.12 3.14 9.02
C ASN A 36 -5.24 2.80 10.52
N SER A 37 -4.91 1.57 10.94
CA SER A 37 -5.05 1.13 12.33
C SER A 37 -3.72 0.87 13.03
N CYS A 38 -2.73 0.33 12.32
CA CYS A 38 -1.43 -0.01 12.90
C CYS A 38 -0.28 0.61 12.13
N GLU A 39 -0.58 1.49 11.17
CA GLU A 39 0.40 2.25 10.38
C GLU A 39 1.36 1.35 9.58
N ALA A 40 1.05 0.05 9.46
CA ALA A 40 1.80 -0.85 8.61
C ALA A 40 1.66 -0.40 7.15
N GLU A 41 2.78 -0.17 6.49
CA GLU A 41 2.84 0.32 5.12
C GLU A 41 3.69 -0.56 4.21
N THR A 42 3.48 -0.46 2.89
CA THR A 42 4.44 -0.94 1.88
C THR A 42 5.45 0.15 1.56
N GLY A 43 6.61 -0.21 1.03
CA GLY A 43 7.48 0.77 0.36
C GLY A 43 6.80 1.39 -0.87
N PHE A 44 7.31 2.55 -1.30
CA PHE A 44 6.85 3.26 -2.50
C PHE A 44 6.95 2.37 -3.76
N LYS A 45 5.94 2.49 -4.62
CA LYS A 45 5.80 1.80 -5.92
C LYS A 45 5.48 2.78 -7.01
N ASP A 46 5.80 2.41 -8.25
CA ASP A 46 5.60 3.27 -9.41
C ASP A 46 4.15 3.28 -9.91
N SER A 47 3.29 2.41 -9.37
CA SER A 47 1.89 2.31 -9.77
C SER A 47 0.98 1.84 -8.62
N ARG A 48 -0.27 2.31 -8.62
CA ARG A 48 -1.31 1.90 -7.66
C ARG A 48 -1.47 0.37 -7.62
N GLN A 49 -1.47 -0.28 -8.78
CA GLN A 49 -1.60 -1.73 -8.88
C GLN A 49 -0.43 -2.48 -8.25
N GLU A 50 0.78 -1.95 -8.38
CA GLU A 50 1.97 -2.53 -7.73
C GLU A 50 1.91 -2.39 -6.21
N ALA A 51 1.43 -1.25 -5.69
CA ALA A 51 1.21 -1.06 -4.26
C ALA A 51 0.20 -2.07 -3.71
N ILE A 52 -0.91 -2.29 -4.43
CA ILE A 52 -1.93 -3.30 -4.09
C ILE A 52 -1.32 -4.71 -4.14
N ALA A 53 -0.60 -5.06 -5.20
CA ALA A 53 0.03 -6.36 -5.34
C ALA A 53 1.11 -6.61 -4.28
N ALA A 54 1.86 -5.57 -3.88
CA ALA A 54 2.83 -5.65 -2.80
C ALA A 54 2.15 -5.88 -1.44
N TRP A 55 1.06 -5.15 -1.16
CA TRP A 55 0.26 -5.35 0.04
C TRP A 55 -0.31 -6.77 0.12
N ASN A 56 -0.94 -7.23 -0.96
CA ASN A 56 -1.58 -8.54 -1.01
C ASN A 56 -0.59 -9.70 -0.95
N ARG A 57 0.66 -9.50 -1.41
CA ARG A 57 1.76 -10.45 -1.20
C ARG A 57 2.17 -10.52 0.26
N ARG A 58 2.35 -9.37 0.93
CA ARG A 58 2.68 -9.29 2.35
C ARG A 58 1.63 -9.96 3.24
N ALA A 59 0.35 -9.83 2.88
CA ALA A 59 -0.75 -10.48 3.58
C ALA A 59 -0.86 -12.01 3.33
N ASN A 60 -0.07 -12.56 2.41
CA ASN A 60 -0.09 -13.96 2.01
C ASN A 60 1.16 -14.75 2.46
N SER A 61 2.10 -14.09 3.16
CA SER A 61 3.25 -14.77 3.74
C SER A 61 2.84 -15.40 5.08
N GLU A 62 2.26 -16.60 5.00
CA GLU A 62 2.25 -17.59 6.11
C GLU A 62 3.57 -18.38 6.12
#